data_AF-A0A934LF46-F1
#
_entry.id   AF-A0A934LF46-F1
#
_cell.length_a   1.000
_cell.length_b   1.000
_cell.length_c   1.000
_cell.angle_alpha   90.00
_cell.angle_beta   90.00
_cell.angle_gamma   90.00
#
_symmetry.space_group_name_H-M   'P 1'
#
loop_
_entity.id
_entity.type
_entity.pdbx_description
1 polymer ?
#
loop_
_entity_poly.entity_id
_entity_poly.type
_entity_poly.pdbx_seq_one_letter_code
_entity_poly.pdbx_strand_id
1 'polypeptide(L)'
;MYRLLIYCVLACVFCCGAAASQVNRGELLYSTYCNACHAEQVHWRDKRLVADWPSLRAEVARWQINGKIEWSEDDIDVVARYLNQLHYHYPQPEK
;
A
#
# COMPACT_ATOMS: atom_id res chain seq x y z
N MET A 1 -10.27 23.01 37.63
CA MET A 1 -11.17 22.10 36.88
C MET A 1 -11.15 22.30 35.35
N TYR A 2 -10.21 23.07 34.78
CA TYR A 2 -10.05 23.22 33.32
C TYR A 2 -8.96 22.30 32.72
N ARG A 3 -8.14 21.68 33.57
CA ARG A 3 -7.01 20.81 33.18
C ARG A 3 -7.42 19.38 32.76
N LEU A 4 -8.62 18.92 33.13
CA LEU A 4 -9.12 17.60 32.72
C LEU A 4 -9.79 17.60 31.33
N LEU A 5 -10.21 18.76 30.83
CA LEU A 5 -10.87 18.87 29.52
C LEU A 5 -9.88 18.83 28.34
N ILE A 6 -8.59 19.08 28.60
CA ILE A 6 -7.55 19.06 27.56
C ILE A 6 -7.19 17.61 27.15
N TYR A 7 -7.28 16.66 28.07
CA TYR A 7 -6.88 15.26 27.82
C TYR A 7 -7.90 14.47 26.97
N CYS A 8 -9.15 14.91 26.89
CA CYS A 8 -10.17 14.20 26.11
C CYS A 8 -10.12 14.55 24.61
N VAL A 9 -9.67 15.77 24.27
CA VAL A 9 -9.60 16.23 22.87
C VAL A 9 -8.40 15.65 22.11
N LEU A 10 -7.31 15.31 22.80
CA LEU A 10 -6.07 14.81 22.20
C LEU A 10 -6.13 13.36 21.68
N ALA A 11 -7.07 12.54 22.14
CA ALA A 11 -7.13 11.12 21.77
C ALA A 11 -7.88 10.82 20.45
N CYS A 12 -8.73 11.74 19.97
CA CYS A 12 -9.56 11.50 18.77
C CYS A 12 -8.80 11.73 17.45
N VAL A 13 -7.71 12.52 17.48
CA VAL A 13 -6.94 12.89 16.27
C VAL A 13 -6.10 11.73 15.74
N PHE A 14 -5.74 10.74 16.56
CA PHE A 14 -4.72 9.76 16.21
C PHE A 14 -5.18 8.66 15.23
N CYS A 15 -6.48 8.38 15.14
CA CYS A 15 -6.96 7.24 14.34
C CYS A 15 -7.07 7.56 12.84
N CYS A 16 -7.34 8.83 12.47
CA CYS A 16 -7.48 9.23 11.06
C CYS A 16 -6.13 9.43 10.34
N GLY A 17 -5.02 9.61 11.07
CA GLY A 17 -3.70 9.83 10.47
C GLY A 17 -3.06 8.57 9.88
N ALA A 18 -3.41 7.38 10.40
CA ALA A 18 -2.77 6.14 10.01
C ALA A 18 -3.17 5.69 8.60
N ALA A 19 -4.46 5.76 8.23
CA ALA A 19 -4.89 5.33 6.90
C ALA A 19 -4.29 6.20 5.77
N ALA A 20 -4.29 7.52 5.95
CA ALA A 20 -3.70 8.44 5.00
C ALA A 20 -2.18 8.27 4.90
N SER A 21 -1.47 8.05 6.02
CA SER A 21 -0.01 7.86 6.00
C SER A 21 0.40 6.55 5.30
N GLN A 22 -0.40 5.49 5.41
CA GLN A 22 -0.15 4.20 4.76
C GLN A 22 -0.35 4.27 3.25
N VAL A 23 -1.39 4.99 2.78
CA VAL A 23 -1.56 5.26 1.34
C VAL A 23 -0.40 6.07 0.79
N ASN A 24 0.00 7.14 1.50
CA ASN A 24 1.17 7.96 1.11
C ASN A 24 2.47 7.13 1.07
N ARG A 25 2.61 6.13 1.93
CA ARG A 25 3.76 5.21 1.92
C ARG A 25 3.75 4.27 0.72
N GLY A 26 2.61 3.67 0.39
CA GLY A 26 2.47 2.78 -0.75
C GLY A 26 2.78 3.48 -2.08
N GLU A 27 2.28 4.71 -2.25
CA GLU A 27 2.58 5.55 -3.42
C GLU A 27 4.08 5.83 -3.55
N LEU A 28 4.72 6.30 -2.46
CA LEU A 28 6.14 6.62 -2.43
C LEU A 28 7.01 5.41 -2.81
N LEU A 29 6.71 4.25 -2.25
CA LEU A 29 7.43 3.02 -2.53
C LEU A 29 7.24 2.59 -3.99
N TYR A 30 6.00 2.66 -4.50
CA TYR A 30 5.73 2.35 -5.91
C TYR A 30 6.50 3.27 -6.87
N SER A 31 6.38 4.60 -6.68
CA SER A 31 6.97 5.59 -7.59
C SER A 31 8.50 5.52 -7.62
N THR A 32 9.11 5.10 -6.50
CA THR A 32 10.57 5.01 -6.38
C THR A 32 11.14 3.74 -7.02
N TYR A 33 10.44 2.61 -6.90
CA TYR A 33 11.05 1.30 -7.18
C TYR A 33 10.41 0.55 -8.35
N CYS A 34 9.15 0.79 -8.68
CA CYS A 34 8.42 -0.05 -9.64
C CYS A 34 8.50 0.47 -11.09
N ASN A 35 8.65 1.78 -11.28
CA ASN A 35 8.65 2.40 -12.61
C ASN A 35 10.05 2.57 -13.23
N ALA A 36 11.10 2.12 -12.55
CA ALA A 36 12.48 2.21 -13.04
C ALA A 36 12.79 1.22 -14.17
N CYS A 37 12.15 0.06 -14.18
CA CYS A 37 12.47 -1.05 -15.08
C CYS A 37 11.40 -1.31 -16.16
N HIS A 38 10.15 -0.88 -15.94
CA HIS A 38 9.05 -1.09 -16.88
C HIS A 38 7.99 0.01 -16.74
N ALA A 39 7.24 0.24 -17.82
CA ALA A 39 6.11 1.17 -17.82
C ALA A 39 4.88 0.60 -17.09
N GLU A 40 3.97 1.49 -16.66
CA GLU A 40 2.76 1.15 -15.90
C GLU A 40 1.82 0.17 -16.62
N GLN A 41 1.95 0.03 -17.95
CA GLN A 41 1.17 -0.90 -18.76
C GLN A 41 1.22 -2.36 -18.29
N VAL A 42 2.22 -2.72 -17.47
CA VAL A 42 2.28 -4.03 -16.80
C VAL A 42 1.02 -4.33 -15.97
N HIS A 43 0.28 -3.30 -15.53
CA HIS A 43 -0.93 -3.44 -14.73
C HIS A 43 -2.19 -3.78 -15.53
N TRP A 44 -2.22 -3.58 -16.86
CA TRP A 44 -3.41 -3.81 -17.70
C TRP A 44 -3.18 -4.57 -19.01
N ARG A 45 -1.93 -4.93 -19.35
CA ARG A 45 -1.63 -5.74 -20.55
C ARG A 45 -2.22 -7.16 -20.48
N ASP A 46 -2.49 -7.77 -21.64
CA ASP A 46 -3.15 -9.09 -21.80
C ASP A 46 -2.55 -10.25 -20.98
N LYS A 47 -1.24 -10.20 -20.69
CA LYS A 47 -0.53 -11.25 -19.92
C LYS A 47 -0.31 -10.87 -18.45
N ARG A 48 -1.30 -10.25 -17.81
CA ARG A 48 -1.25 -9.91 -16.38
C ARG A 48 -1.46 -11.17 -15.53
N LEU A 49 -0.60 -11.39 -14.53
CA LEU A 49 -0.63 -12.58 -13.68
C LEU A 49 -1.57 -12.44 -12.48
N VAL A 50 -1.86 -11.21 -12.08
CA VAL A 50 -2.71 -10.91 -10.93
C VAL A 50 -4.17 -11.09 -11.31
N ALA A 51 -4.88 -11.90 -10.51
CA ALA A 51 -6.28 -12.23 -10.66
C ALA A 51 -7.15 -11.85 -9.45
N ASP A 52 -6.53 -11.59 -8.30
CA ASP A 52 -7.18 -11.32 -7.02
C ASP A 52 -6.22 -10.60 -6.05
N TRP A 53 -6.71 -10.30 -4.84
CA TRP A 53 -5.90 -9.66 -3.79
C TRP A 53 -4.67 -10.50 -3.36
N PRO A 54 -4.78 -11.81 -3.06
CA PRO A 54 -3.62 -12.63 -2.72
C PRO A 54 -2.54 -12.66 -3.81
N SER A 55 -2.94 -12.82 -5.07
CA SER A 55 -2.01 -12.82 -6.20
C SER A 55 -1.37 -11.45 -6.42
N LEU A 56 -2.07 -10.35 -6.14
CA LEU A 56 -1.48 -9.00 -6.19
C LEU A 56 -0.39 -8.83 -5.14
N ARG A 57 -0.66 -9.25 -3.90
CA ARG A 57 0.31 -9.20 -2.82
C ARG A 57 1.55 -10.06 -3.14
N ALA A 58 1.34 -11.27 -3.69
CA ALA A 58 2.42 -12.16 -4.10
C ALA A 58 3.25 -11.61 -5.26
N GLU A 59 2.61 -10.91 -6.20
CA GLU A 59 3.26 -10.22 -7.32
C GLU A 59 4.21 -9.13 -6.79
N VAL A 60 3.73 -8.26 -5.89
CA VAL A 60 4.55 -7.23 -5.24
C VAL A 60 5.72 -7.86 -4.49
N ALA A 61 5.45 -8.92 -3.72
CA ALA A 61 6.48 -9.62 -2.96
C ALA A 61 7.59 -10.17 -3.86
N ARG A 62 7.29 -10.80 -5.00
CA ARG A 62 8.37 -11.29 -5.86
C ARG A 62 9.09 -10.16 -6.62
N TRP A 63 8.40 -9.07 -6.97
CA TRP A 63 9.06 -7.94 -7.63
C TRP A 63 10.02 -7.20 -6.70
N GLN A 64 9.75 -7.16 -5.39
CA GLN A 64 10.74 -6.70 -4.42
C GLN A 64 12.05 -7.50 -4.53
N ILE A 65 11.94 -8.85 -4.63
CA ILE A 65 13.09 -9.76 -4.69
C ILE A 65 13.89 -9.49 -5.97
N ASN A 66 13.20 -9.31 -7.09
CA ASN A 66 13.83 -8.95 -8.36
C ASN A 66 14.53 -7.58 -8.29
N GLY A 67 13.93 -6.63 -7.57
CA GLY A 67 14.52 -5.32 -7.29
C GLY A 67 15.64 -5.34 -6.25
N LYS A 68 15.89 -6.48 -5.58
CA LYS A 68 16.80 -6.61 -4.44
C LYS A 68 16.49 -5.62 -3.31
N ILE A 69 15.20 -5.46 -3.03
CA ILE A 69 14.67 -4.59 -1.98
C ILE A 69 14.28 -5.48 -0.79
N GLU A 70 14.54 -5.01 0.44
CA GLU A 70 14.23 -5.74 1.68
C GLU A 70 13.02 -5.09 2.37
N TRP A 71 11.85 -5.13 1.73
CA TRP A 71 10.62 -4.62 2.32
C TRP A 71 10.09 -5.55 3.41
N SER A 72 9.48 -4.97 4.44
CA SER A 72 8.70 -5.71 5.41
C SER A 72 7.37 -6.19 4.80
N GLU A 73 6.69 -7.11 5.48
CA GLU A 73 5.34 -7.52 5.10
C GLU A 73 4.35 -6.35 5.07
N ASP A 74 4.52 -5.37 5.96
CA ASP A 74 3.70 -4.15 5.99
C ASP A 74 3.95 -3.27 4.76
N ASP A 75 5.19 -3.18 4.30
CA ASP A 75 5.57 -2.43 3.10
C ASP A 75 4.99 -3.07 1.83
N ILE A 76 5.06 -4.40 1.74
CA ILE A 76 4.40 -5.16 0.68
C ILE A 76 2.90 -4.88 0.68
N ASP A 77 2.28 -4.90 1.86
CA ASP A 77 0.85 -4.64 2.03
C ASP A 77 0.43 -3.26 1.56
N VAL A 78 1.13 -2.20 1.98
CA VAL A 78 0.76 -0.83 1.60
C VAL A 78 0.95 -0.57 0.11
N VAL A 79 1.99 -1.15 -0.51
CA VAL A 79 2.20 -1.09 -1.96
C VAL A 79 1.10 -1.85 -2.70
N ALA A 80 0.76 -3.06 -2.24
CA ALA A 80 -0.33 -3.84 -2.83
C ALA A 80 -1.68 -3.10 -2.72
N ARG A 81 -1.97 -2.44 -1.59
CA ARG A 81 -3.19 -1.62 -1.43
C ARG A 81 -3.20 -0.44 -2.37
N TYR A 82 -2.08 0.28 -2.49
CA TYR A 82 -1.95 1.40 -3.41
C TYR A 82 -2.22 0.98 -4.85
N LEU A 83 -1.55 -0.09 -5.32
CA LEU A 83 -1.80 -0.67 -6.64
C LEU A 83 -3.23 -1.13 -6.81
N ASN A 84 -3.82 -1.74 -5.77
CA ASN A 84 -5.20 -2.20 -5.83
C ASN A 84 -6.19 -1.05 -5.98
N GLN A 85 -5.94 0.07 -5.32
CA GLN A 85 -6.76 1.27 -5.46
C GLN A 85 -6.66 1.89 -6.85
N LEU A 86 -5.48 1.83 -7.48
CA LEU A 86 -5.22 2.53 -8.74
C LEU A 86 -5.57 1.69 -9.98
N HIS A 87 -5.39 0.37 -9.94
CA HIS A 87 -5.44 -0.48 -11.13
C HIS A 87 -6.29 -1.74 -11.03
N TYR A 88 -6.38 -2.36 -9.83
CA TYR A 88 -6.89 -3.73 -9.74
C TYR A 88 -8.29 -3.87 -9.14
N HIS A 89 -8.62 -3.05 -8.13
CA HIS A 89 -9.93 -2.97 -7.47
C HIS A 89 -10.48 -4.30 -6.93
N TYR A 90 -9.61 -5.21 -6.47
CA TYR A 90 -10.06 -6.46 -5.85
C TYR A 90 -10.62 -6.24 -4.44
N PRO A 91 -11.57 -7.09 -4.00
CA PRO A 91 -11.96 -7.16 -2.59
C PRO A 91 -10.74 -7.41 -1.70
N GLN A 92 -10.60 -6.61 -0.65
CA GLN A 92 -9.54 -6.76 0.35
C GLN A 92 -10.13 -7.34 1.64
N PRO A 93 -9.35 -8.13 2.40
CA PRO A 93 -9.74 -8.46 3.76
C PRO A 93 -9.86 -7.18 4.58
N GLU A 94 -10.90 -7.10 5.40
CA GLU A 94 -10.98 -6.09 6.45
C GLU A 94 -9.76 -6.23 7.37
N LYS A 95 -9.12 -5.10 7.68
CA LYS A 95 -7.97 -5.07 8.59
C LYS A 95 -8.41 -5.30 10.03
#